data_AF-D3S7H8-F1
#
_entry.id   AF-D3S7H8-F1
#
_cell.length_a   1.000
_cell.length_b   1.000
_cell.length_c   1.000
_cell.angle_alpha   90.00
_cell.angle_beta   90.00
_cell.angle_gamma   90.00
#
_symmetry.space_group_name_H-M   'P 1'
#
loop_
_entity.id
_entity.type
_entity.pdbx_description
1 polymer ?
#
loop_
_entity_poly.entity_id
_entity_poly.type
_entity_poly.pdbx_seq_one_letter_code
_entity_poly.pdbx_strand_id
1 'polypeptide(L)'
;MNIAILYIVALVTSIIVALILKLPILPREKPIRFSFETSVIFPTPILALGIEAIFRNLFGDYISLAFFAGLFGALLSKYADKLFGEP
;
A
#
# COMPACT_ATOMS: atom_id res chain seq x y z
N MET A 1 -0.45 16.51 13.41
CA MET A 1 0.22 15.28 13.88
C MET A 1 1.64 15.29 13.32
N ASN A 2 2.61 14.56 13.88
CA ASN A 2 3.90 14.45 13.18
C ASN A 2 3.70 13.63 11.88
N ILE A 3 4.06 14.21 10.73
CA ILE A 3 3.92 13.58 9.40
C ILE A 3 4.60 12.21 9.34
N ALA A 4 5.77 12.06 9.97
CA ALA A 4 6.46 10.77 10.00
C ALA A 4 5.64 9.69 10.71
N ILE A 5 4.90 10.04 11.77
CA ILE A 5 4.01 9.10 12.48
C ILE A 5 2.88 8.67 11.56
N LEU A 6 2.28 9.59 10.80
CA LEU A 6 1.18 9.26 9.87
C LEU A 6 1.65 8.29 8.77
N TYR A 7 2.81 8.55 8.17
CA TYR A 7 3.39 7.64 7.19
C TYR A 7 3.74 6.27 7.77
N ILE A 8 4.29 6.22 9.00
CA ILE A 8 4.57 4.95 9.68
C ILE A 8 3.27 4.17 9.92
N VAL A 9 2.20 4.84 10.36
CA VAL A 9 0.88 4.21 10.56
C VAL A 9 0.33 3.62 9.26
N ALA A 10 0.36 4.38 8.15
CA ALA A 10 -0.10 3.91 6.85
C ALA A 10 0.73 2.71 6.35
N LEU A 11 2.06 2.81 6.46
CA LEU A 11 3.01 1.76 6.07
C LEU A 11 2.75 0.46 6.85
N VAL A 12 2.75 0.52 8.18
CA VAL A 12 2.57 -0.65 9.03
C VAL A 12 1.19 -1.27 8.83
N THR A 13 0.15 -0.44 8.74
CA THR A 13 -1.22 -0.91 8.48
C THR A 13 -1.30 -1.66 7.15
N SER A 14 -0.70 -1.11 6.08
CA SER A 14 -0.72 -1.75 4.77
C SER A 14 -0.02 -3.11 4.75
N ILE A 15 1.12 -3.24 5.43
CA ILE A 15 1.86 -4.51 5.54
C ILE A 15 1.04 -5.54 6.30
N ILE A 16 0.48 -5.17 7.46
CA ILE A 16 -0.36 -6.06 8.27
C ILE A 16 -1.57 -6.53 7.45
N VAL A 17 -2.27 -5.60 6.79
CA VAL A 17 -3.45 -5.92 5.98
C VAL A 17 -3.07 -6.82 4.81
N ALA A 18 -1.97 -6.55 4.09
CA ALA A 18 -1.51 -7.39 2.98
C ALA A 18 -1.13 -8.81 3.43
N LEU A 19 -0.53 -8.95 4.61
CA LEU A 19 -0.24 -10.25 5.22
C LEU A 19 -1.54 -10.99 5.59
N ILE A 20 -2.53 -10.30 6.16
CA ILE A 20 -3.86 -10.87 6.45
C ILE A 20 -4.55 -11.32 5.15
N LEU A 21 -4.40 -10.56 4.07
CA LEU A 21 -4.90 -10.90 2.73
C LEU A 21 -4.10 -12.03 2.05
N LYS A 22 -3.04 -12.55 2.69
CA LYS A 22 -2.16 -13.60 2.17
C LYS A 22 -1.51 -13.25 0.83
N LEU A 23 -1.19 -11.98 0.62
CA LEU A 23 -0.38 -11.57 -0.54
C LEU A 23 1.01 -12.20 -0.44
N PRO A 24 1.66 -12.57 -1.55
CA PRO A 24 3.01 -13.11 -1.49
C PRO A 24 3.97 -12.03 -0.98
N ILE A 25 4.98 -12.41 -0.20
CA ILE A 25 5.90 -11.43 0.43
C ILE A 25 6.74 -10.72 -0.64
N LEU A 26 7.19 -11.48 -1.63
CA LEU A 26 7.93 -11.03 -2.81
C LEU A 26 7.14 -11.35 -4.08
N PRO A 27 7.41 -10.66 -5.19
CA PRO A 27 6.95 -11.06 -6.52
C PRO A 27 7.28 -12.54 -6.77
N ARG A 28 6.32 -13.28 -7.35
CA ARG A 28 6.44 -14.71 -7.62
C ARG A 28 7.26 -14.95 -8.88
N GLU A 29 7.14 -14.09 -9.89
CA GLU A 29 7.86 -14.28 -11.15
C GLU A 29 9.34 -13.91 -11.03
N LYS A 30 10.19 -14.77 -11.62
CA LYS A 30 11.62 -14.48 -11.82
C LYS A 30 12.01 -14.86 -13.26
N PRO A 31 12.61 -13.96 -14.05
CA PRO A 31 12.87 -12.54 -13.74
C PRO A 31 11.56 -11.74 -13.59
N ILE A 32 11.56 -10.69 -12.76
CA ILE A 32 10.40 -9.82 -12.56
C ILE A 32 10.09 -9.14 -13.89
N ARG A 33 8.92 -9.43 -14.48
CA ARG A 33 8.50 -8.86 -15.77
C ARG A 33 7.63 -7.62 -15.61
N PHE A 34 6.82 -7.59 -14.55
CA PHE A 34 5.90 -6.50 -14.27
C PHE A 34 6.22 -5.89 -12.91
N SER A 35 6.50 -4.58 -12.90
CA SER A 35 6.89 -3.90 -11.67
C SER A 35 5.82 -3.99 -10.60
N PHE A 36 4.54 -3.90 -10.99
CA PHE A 36 3.41 -3.90 -10.06
C PHE A 36 2.93 -5.29 -9.63
N GLU A 37 3.73 -6.34 -9.88
CA GLU A 37 3.41 -7.70 -9.43
C GLU A 37 3.02 -7.70 -7.95
N THR A 38 1.82 -8.21 -7.63
CA THR A 38 1.19 -8.10 -6.32
C THR A 38 2.08 -8.74 -5.26
N SER A 39 2.65 -7.92 -4.36
CA SER A 39 3.36 -8.43 -3.19
C SER A 39 3.27 -7.49 -1.98
N VAL A 40 3.64 -8.02 -0.80
CA VAL A 40 3.65 -7.28 0.47
C VAL A 40 4.73 -6.20 0.46
N ILE A 41 5.90 -6.46 -0.11
CA ILE A 41 7.03 -5.50 -0.10
C ILE A 41 6.83 -4.42 -1.16
N PHE A 42 6.36 -4.80 -2.35
CA PHE A 42 6.06 -3.87 -3.44
C PHE A 42 4.89 -4.43 -4.27
N PRO A 43 3.84 -3.65 -4.58
CA PRO A 43 3.72 -2.20 -4.43
C PRO A 43 3.03 -1.72 -3.14
N THR A 44 2.59 -2.64 -2.26
CA THR A 44 1.70 -2.36 -1.11
C THR A 44 2.06 -1.10 -0.31
N PRO A 45 3.28 -0.94 0.24
CA PRO A 45 3.58 0.19 1.11
C PRO A 45 3.62 1.51 0.34
N ILE A 46 4.06 1.48 -0.92
CA ILE A 46 4.16 2.68 -1.76
C ILE A 46 2.76 3.22 -2.08
N LEU A 47 1.81 2.33 -2.42
CA LEU A 47 0.42 2.72 -2.63
C LEU A 47 -0.19 3.34 -1.37
N ALA A 48 0.06 2.74 -0.20
CA ALA A 48 -0.42 3.27 1.07
C ALA A 48 0.15 4.66 1.39
N LEU A 49 1.47 4.87 1.17
CA LEU A 49 2.11 6.17 1.37
C LEU A 49 1.56 7.24 0.41
N GLY A 50 1.30 6.88 -0.84
CA GLY A 50 0.69 7.77 -1.84
C GLY A 50 -0.72 8.18 -1.44
N ILE A 51 -1.55 7.23 -1.01
CA ILE A 51 -2.92 7.51 -0.54
C ILE A 51 -2.90 8.35 0.74
N GLU A 52 -1.99 8.08 1.68
CA GLU A 52 -1.84 8.89 2.90
C GLU A 52 -1.56 10.34 2.55
N ALA A 53 -0.62 10.60 1.63
CA ALA A 53 -0.27 11.94 1.21
C ALA A 53 -1.48 12.69 0.63
N ILE A 54 -2.31 11.99 -0.16
CA ILE A 54 -3.56 12.52 -0.73
C ILE A 54 -4.56 12.84 0.39
N PHE A 55 -4.82 11.89 1.29
CA PHE A 55 -5.78 12.06 2.38
C PHE A 55 -5.40 13.21 3.30
N ARG A 56 -4.12 13.30 3.66
CA ARG A 56 -3.58 14.36 4.48
C ARG A 56 -3.77 15.73 3.83
N ASN A 57 -3.49 15.85 2.54
CA ASN A 57 -3.62 17.10 1.81
C ASN A 57 -5.09 17.53 1.61
N LEU A 58 -6.02 16.57 1.47
CA LEU A 58 -7.44 16.87 1.25
C LEU A 58 -8.24 17.07 2.53
N PHE A 59 -7.91 16.32 3.59
CA PHE A 59 -8.76 16.19 4.77
C PHE A 59 -8.05 16.53 6.08
N GLY A 60 -6.70 16.56 6.11
CA GLY A 60 -5.89 16.94 7.27
C GLY A 60 -5.14 15.79 7.97
N ASP A 61 -4.42 16.13 9.04
CA ASP A 61 -3.45 15.26 9.71
C ASP A 61 -4.06 14.33 10.78
N TYR A 62 -4.88 13.35 10.37
CA TYR A 62 -5.56 12.43 11.29
C TYR A 62 -5.01 11.00 11.24
N ILE A 63 -4.78 10.39 12.40
CA ILE A 63 -4.35 8.98 12.51
C ILE A 63 -5.35 8.02 11.86
N SER A 64 -6.65 8.30 11.97
CA SER A 64 -7.70 7.49 11.34
C SER A 64 -7.56 7.48 9.82
N LEU A 65 -7.24 8.62 9.21
CA LEU A 65 -6.99 8.70 7.77
C LEU A 65 -5.74 7.92 7.36
N ALA A 66 -4.65 8.01 8.12
CA ALA A 66 -3.45 7.22 7.86
C ALA A 66 -3.72 5.69 7.93
N PHE A 67 -4.52 5.25 8.90
CA PHE A 67 -4.97 3.86 8.99
C PHE A 67 -5.77 3.46 7.73
N PHE A 68 -6.76 4.26 7.33
CA PHE A 68 -7.55 3.98 6.13
C PHE A 68 -6.71 4.02 4.85
N ALA A 69 -5.72 4.91 4.75
CA ALA A 69 -4.78 4.93 3.64
C ALA A 69 -3.97 3.63 3.54
N GLY A 70 -3.51 3.09 4.67
CA GLY A 70 -2.87 1.78 4.73
C GLY A 70 -3.79 0.63 4.31
N LEU A 71 -5.04 0.63 4.79
CA LEU A 71 -6.07 -0.33 4.43
C LEU A 71 -6.34 -0.32 2.92
N PHE A 72 -6.61 0.87 2.36
CA PHE A 72 -6.87 1.03 0.92
C PHE A 72 -5.65 0.72 0.07
N GLY A 73 -4.44 1.09 0.51
CA GLY A 73 -3.20 0.76 -0.19
C GLY A 73 -2.99 -0.75 -0.34
N ALA A 74 -3.25 -1.53 0.72
CA ALA A 74 -3.19 -2.99 0.67
C ALA A 74 -4.30 -3.61 -0.20
N LEU A 75 -5.53 -3.10 -0.09
CA LEU A 75 -6.64 -3.55 -0.93
C LEU A 75 -6.39 -3.26 -2.41
N LEU A 76 -5.87 -2.07 -2.74
CA LEU A 76 -5.50 -1.69 -4.09
C LEU A 76 -4.34 -2.57 -4.59
N SER A 77 -3.34 -2.83 -3.74
CA SER A 77 -2.20 -3.69 -4.09
C SER A 77 -2.61 -5.10 -4.46
N LYS A 78 -3.67 -5.64 -3.86
CA LYS A 78 -4.22 -6.97 -4.22
C LYS A 78 -4.66 -7.05 -5.69
N TYR A 79 -5.03 -5.92 -6.27
CA TYR A 79 -5.46 -5.82 -7.67
C TYR A 79 -4.47 -5.04 -8.53
N ALA A 80 -3.29 -4.71 -8.00
CA ALA A 80 -2.29 -3.91 -8.71
C ALA A 80 -1.87 -4.56 -10.02
N ASP A 81 -1.74 -5.89 -10.04
CA ASP A 81 -1.47 -6.63 -11.28
C ASP A 81 -2.48 -6.32 -12.33
N LYS A 82 -3.78 -6.41 -12.05
CA LYS A 82 -4.80 -6.18 -13.07
C LYS A 82 -4.95 -4.72 -13.48
N LEU A 83 -4.51 -3.78 -12.64
CA LEU A 83 -4.65 -2.35 -12.88
C LEU A 83 -3.44 -1.77 -13.62
N PHE A 84 -2.25 -2.33 -13.39
CA PHE A 84 -0.97 -1.78 -13.84
C PHE A 84 -0.07 -2.81 -14.54
N GLY A 85 -0.42 -4.09 -14.49
CA GLY A 85 0.30 -5.22 -15.06
C GLY A 85 -0.54 -5.95 -16.11
N GLU A 86 0.11 -6.32 -17.20
CA GLU A 86 -0.52 -6.88 -18.41
C GLU A 86 -1.49 -5.90 -19.15
N PRO A 87 -1.32 -5.69 -20.47
CA PRO A 87 -2.35 -5.06 -21.31
C PRO A 87 -3.57 -5.95 -21.54
#